data_AF-A0A948EHN6-F1
#
_entry.id   AF-A0A948EHN6-F1
#
_cell.length_a   1.000
_cell.length_b   1.000
_cell.length_c   1.000
_cell.angle_alpha   90.00
_cell.angle_beta   90.00
_cell.angle_gamma   90.00
#
_symmetry.space_group_name_H-M   'P 1'
#
loop_
_entity.id
_entity.type
_entity.pdbx_description
1 polymer ?
#
loop_
_entity_poly.entity_id
_entity_poly.type
_entity_poly.pdbx_seq_one_letter_code
_entity_poly.pdbx_strand_id
1 'polypeptide(L)'
;MKLSDICFEWHLANKVSKVLIQECVDLFSAHYGIWGKTAPYGLTPGERVRLSPKRMSALLTGPDTWLALARHEDYLVGYAVAVQAIVPDKGILSWVSQLVVHSKYQGMGIAKNLLASVYGFSDHFSWGLVTANPKAVRALEKATRRRVDPSMVYTHSDLLRAFAKEHVPYVGEGIFRCDETRSVVDTSFHLDLDELDSLIMATSDVSKEPWKLGELEAGEEWIAFTFNEQKPFPITCSDLDILLQHSEQKLWQAFERMTLDDNHRWMKFAAEEVKYLMETYEICPGSRILDLGCGTGRHSLEMARMGMDVIGVDFITMFIQKAKERAAIQKLHSCSFYIGDVRNLDFDHTRFDVVLALYDVVGSFASEEENMAILRTIVNRLTPGGLAVISVMNMHRTEHNALFRASLRDNPEELFRLPPSSTMESSGNVFDPRYYLVDSYSGVVYRREQFSRGEQLPTEIIVRDKRYTRESIASLVRESGLEILNVRYVRAGQFDKEIDPVKAKEILVIARSPVIKNV
;
A
#
# COMPACT_ATOMS: atom_id res chain seq x y z
N MET A 1 -20.35 -14.01 -8.44
CA MET A 1 -19.60 -12.79 -8.13
C MET A 1 -18.69 -13.09 -6.96
N LYS A 2 -17.38 -12.89 -7.13
CA LYS A 2 -16.36 -13.16 -6.12
C LYS A 2 -15.85 -11.84 -5.58
N LEU A 3 -15.33 -11.84 -4.35
CA LEU A 3 -14.69 -10.64 -3.77
C LEU A 3 -13.51 -10.14 -4.63
N SER A 4 -12.87 -11.04 -5.40
CA SER A 4 -11.82 -10.71 -6.37
C SER A 4 -12.26 -9.74 -7.47
N ASP A 5 -13.57 -9.57 -7.67
CA ASP A 5 -14.13 -8.69 -8.69
C ASP A 5 -14.30 -7.25 -8.16
N ILE A 6 -13.97 -7.01 -6.88
CA ILE A 6 -14.12 -5.71 -6.21
C ILE A 6 -12.78 -4.98 -6.16
N CYS A 7 -12.74 -3.76 -6.68
CA CYS A 7 -11.62 -2.84 -6.54
C CYS A 7 -11.79 -1.97 -5.29
N PHE A 8 -10.73 -1.83 -4.50
CA PHE A 8 -10.70 -0.93 -3.35
C PHE A 8 -9.77 0.24 -3.64
N GLU A 9 -10.20 1.46 -3.29
CA GLU A 9 -9.45 2.70 -3.51
C GLU A 9 -9.65 3.65 -2.31
N TRP A 10 -8.82 4.67 -2.16
CA TRP A 10 -9.06 5.73 -1.17
C TRP A 10 -8.60 7.11 -1.63
N HIS A 11 -9.21 8.11 -1.00
CA HIS A 11 -8.93 9.51 -1.25
C HIS A 11 -8.76 10.25 0.07
N LEU A 12 -7.76 11.12 0.15
CA LEU A 12 -7.73 12.17 1.17
C LEU A 12 -8.96 13.06 0.99
N ALA A 13 -9.55 13.50 2.10
CA ALA A 13 -10.75 14.33 2.10
C ALA A 13 -10.65 15.54 1.15
N ASN A 14 -9.49 16.21 1.10
CA ASN A 14 -9.25 17.37 0.23
C ASN A 14 -9.10 17.03 -1.27
N LYS A 15 -8.99 15.75 -1.63
CA LYS A 15 -8.92 15.26 -3.02
C LYS A 15 -10.23 14.65 -3.52
N VAL A 16 -11.28 14.58 -2.69
CA VAL A 16 -12.57 13.99 -3.08
C VAL A 16 -13.33 14.93 -4.02
N SER A 17 -13.71 14.43 -5.19
CA SER A 17 -14.46 15.21 -6.18
C SER A 17 -15.95 15.36 -5.80
N LYS A 18 -16.61 16.40 -6.34
CA LYS A 18 -18.06 16.58 -6.14
C LYS A 18 -18.89 15.42 -6.69
N VAL A 19 -18.44 14.80 -7.78
CA VAL A 19 -19.10 13.63 -8.39
C VAL A 19 -19.07 12.46 -7.39
N LEU A 20 -17.91 12.19 -6.81
CA LEU A 20 -17.74 11.11 -5.85
C LEU A 20 -18.54 11.34 -4.56
N ILE A 21 -18.64 12.58 -4.10
CA ILE A 21 -19.52 12.94 -2.97
C ILE A 21 -20.98 12.55 -3.28
N GLN A 22 -21.44 12.82 -4.50
CA GLN A 22 -22.81 12.49 -4.91
C GLN A 22 -23.02 10.98 -4.95
N GLU A 23 -22.08 10.20 -5.47
CA GLU A 23 -22.15 8.72 -5.47
C GLU A 23 -22.28 8.17 -4.04
N CYS A 24 -21.50 8.69 -3.08
CA CYS A 24 -21.58 8.28 -1.67
C CYS A 24 -22.95 8.62 -1.05
N VAL A 25 -23.49 9.79 -1.38
CA VAL A 25 -24.82 10.24 -0.95
C VAL A 25 -25.92 9.34 -1.47
N ASP A 26 -25.86 8.97 -2.75
CA ASP A 26 -26.86 8.12 -3.40
C ASP A 26 -26.83 6.72 -2.80
N LEU A 27 -25.63 6.15 -2.64
CA LEU A 27 -25.43 4.84 -2.02
C LEU A 27 -25.94 4.82 -0.57
N PHE A 28 -25.61 5.83 0.24
CA PHE A 28 -26.15 5.96 1.60
C PHE A 28 -27.67 6.00 1.59
N SER A 29 -28.23 6.92 0.81
CA SER A 29 -29.64 7.22 0.80
C SER A 29 -30.51 6.06 0.30
N ALA A 30 -29.92 5.12 -0.43
CA ALA A 30 -30.59 3.92 -0.91
C ALA A 30 -30.41 2.70 0.02
N HIS A 31 -29.29 2.61 0.76
CA HIS A 31 -28.92 1.35 1.42
C HIS A 31 -28.62 1.42 2.92
N TYR A 32 -28.49 2.61 3.53
CA TYR A 32 -28.04 2.72 4.92
C TYR A 32 -29.06 2.20 5.93
N GLY A 33 -30.30 2.69 5.90
CA GLY A 33 -31.33 2.31 6.87
C GLY A 33 -32.68 3.00 6.63
N ILE A 34 -33.63 2.72 7.51
CA ILE A 34 -34.95 3.36 7.57
C ILE A 34 -35.20 3.90 8.98
N TRP A 35 -36.05 4.92 9.09
CA TRP A 35 -36.43 5.49 10.38
C TRP A 35 -37.36 4.57 11.17
N GLY A 36 -37.09 4.43 12.46
CA GLY A 36 -37.92 3.64 13.38
C GLY A 36 -39.22 4.34 13.78
N LYS A 37 -40.00 3.68 14.63
CA LYS A 37 -41.33 4.15 15.10
C LYS A 37 -41.27 5.49 15.86
N THR A 38 -40.13 5.79 16.46
CA THR A 38 -39.85 7.02 17.21
C THR A 38 -39.02 8.03 16.41
N ALA A 39 -39.18 8.06 15.08
CA ALA A 39 -38.47 8.98 14.20
C ALA A 39 -38.55 10.44 14.71
N PRO A 40 -37.44 11.22 14.64
CA PRO A 40 -37.45 12.62 15.06
C PRO A 40 -38.50 13.45 14.31
N TYR A 41 -38.94 14.54 14.94
CA TYR A 41 -39.93 15.45 14.35
C TYR A 41 -39.52 15.92 12.95
N GLY A 42 -40.43 15.78 11.98
CA GLY A 42 -40.19 16.11 10.57
C GLY A 42 -39.67 14.96 9.72
N LEU A 43 -39.50 13.76 10.29
CA LEU A 43 -39.14 12.53 9.58
C LEU A 43 -40.28 11.51 9.68
N THR A 44 -40.42 10.66 8.66
CA THR A 44 -41.50 9.67 8.60
C THR A 44 -40.97 8.28 8.99
N PRO A 45 -41.56 7.60 9.98
CA PRO A 45 -41.26 6.20 10.25
C PRO A 45 -41.41 5.32 8.99
N GLY A 46 -40.48 4.40 8.79
CA GLY A 46 -40.43 3.51 7.62
C GLY A 46 -39.81 4.12 6.36
N GLU A 47 -39.58 5.43 6.30
CA GLU A 47 -38.86 6.05 5.18
C GLU A 47 -37.35 5.86 5.28
N ARG A 48 -36.67 5.86 4.13
CA ARG A 48 -35.21 5.76 4.03
C ARG A 48 -34.55 6.98 4.66
N VAL A 49 -33.50 6.74 5.45
CA VAL A 49 -32.60 7.79 5.92
C VAL A 49 -31.90 8.40 4.70
N ARG A 50 -31.95 9.73 4.56
CA ARG A 50 -31.30 10.47 3.47
C ARG A 50 -30.08 11.22 3.97
N LEU A 51 -29.02 11.21 3.16
CA LEU A 51 -27.84 12.05 3.35
C LEU A 51 -27.88 13.18 2.33
N SER A 52 -27.43 14.38 2.71
CA SER A 52 -27.27 15.48 1.75
C SER A 52 -25.79 15.61 1.36
N PRO A 53 -25.49 16.14 0.16
CA PRO A 53 -24.11 16.44 -0.23
C PRO A 53 -23.40 17.34 0.79
N LYS A 54 -24.09 18.33 1.37
CA LYS A 54 -23.54 19.19 2.42
C LYS A 54 -23.10 18.40 3.65
N ARG A 55 -23.91 17.44 4.11
CA ARG A 55 -23.57 16.59 5.26
C ARG A 55 -22.42 15.64 4.93
N MET A 56 -22.41 15.04 3.74
CA MET A 56 -21.30 14.20 3.29
C MET A 56 -19.99 14.98 3.22
N SER A 57 -20.02 16.20 2.66
CA SER A 57 -18.85 17.08 2.64
C SER A 57 -18.35 17.44 4.04
N ALA A 58 -19.25 17.61 5.01
CA ALA A 58 -18.84 17.90 6.40
C ALA A 58 -18.10 16.73 7.06
N LEU A 59 -18.45 15.49 6.71
CA LEU A 59 -17.73 14.29 7.16
C LEU A 59 -16.34 14.16 6.51
N LEU A 60 -16.14 14.77 5.34
CA LEU A 60 -14.89 14.79 4.59
C LEU A 60 -14.16 16.12 4.80
N THR A 61 -13.95 16.49 6.07
CA THR A 61 -13.19 17.69 6.44
C THR A 61 -11.94 17.32 7.23
N GLY A 62 -10.87 18.11 7.08
CA GLY A 62 -9.63 17.94 7.82
C GLY A 62 -8.53 17.18 7.06
N PRO A 63 -7.25 17.40 7.42
CA PRO A 63 -6.10 16.74 6.79
C PRO A 63 -5.98 15.25 7.14
N ASP A 64 -6.62 14.85 8.24
CA ASP A 64 -6.53 13.51 8.82
C ASP A 64 -7.71 12.60 8.45
N THR A 65 -8.51 13.02 7.47
CA THR A 65 -9.73 12.35 7.06
C THR A 65 -9.58 11.70 5.69
N TRP A 66 -10.08 10.48 5.59
CA TRP A 66 -9.93 9.59 4.44
C TRP A 66 -11.28 9.02 4.02
N LEU A 67 -11.46 8.84 2.72
CA LEU A 67 -12.58 8.14 2.12
C LEU A 67 -12.05 6.87 1.46
N ALA A 68 -12.38 5.71 2.01
CA ALA A 68 -12.14 4.41 1.37
C ALA A 68 -13.38 3.98 0.59
N LEU A 69 -13.19 3.42 -0.60
CA LEU A 69 -14.26 3.02 -1.52
C LEU A 69 -14.07 1.55 -1.93
N ALA A 70 -15.19 0.92 -2.26
CA ALA A 70 -15.26 -0.39 -2.87
C ALA A 70 -16.11 -0.28 -4.14
N ARG A 71 -15.54 -0.65 -5.28
CA ARG A 71 -16.21 -0.64 -6.58
C ARG A 71 -16.29 -2.02 -7.18
N HIS A 72 -17.41 -2.30 -7.82
CA HIS A 72 -17.55 -3.44 -8.73
C HIS A 72 -17.65 -2.86 -10.14
N GLU A 73 -16.63 -3.09 -10.96
CA GLU A 73 -16.42 -2.33 -12.20
C GLU A 73 -16.43 -0.81 -11.90
N ASP A 74 -17.27 -0.03 -12.57
CA ASP A 74 -17.39 1.41 -12.33
C ASP A 74 -18.37 1.77 -11.20
N TYR A 75 -19.11 0.79 -10.66
CA TYR A 75 -20.20 1.04 -9.71
C TYR A 75 -19.74 1.02 -8.24
N LEU A 76 -20.10 2.05 -7.48
CA LEU A 76 -19.81 2.13 -6.04
C LEU A 76 -20.69 1.16 -5.25
N VAL A 77 -20.06 0.19 -4.60
CA VAL A 77 -20.74 -0.86 -3.80
C VAL A 77 -20.52 -0.72 -2.30
N GLY A 78 -19.59 0.13 -1.87
CA GLY A 78 -19.38 0.46 -0.46
C GLY A 78 -18.40 1.61 -0.27
N TYR A 79 -18.47 2.25 0.89
CA TYR A 79 -17.46 3.22 1.32
C TYR A 79 -17.32 3.29 2.85
N ALA A 80 -16.19 3.80 3.30
CA ALA A 80 -15.94 4.16 4.69
C ALA A 80 -15.30 5.55 4.77
N VAL A 81 -15.80 6.40 5.66
CA VAL A 81 -15.15 7.67 6.03
C VAL A 81 -14.41 7.45 7.34
N ALA A 82 -13.11 7.74 7.37
CA ALA A 82 -12.25 7.50 8.52
C ALA A 82 -11.46 8.74 8.90
N VAL A 83 -11.37 9.02 10.20
CA VAL A 83 -10.48 10.02 10.78
C VAL A 83 -9.39 9.31 11.55
N GLN A 84 -8.13 9.70 11.35
CA GLN A 84 -6.97 9.08 12.00
C GLN A 84 -6.09 10.17 12.61
N ALA A 85 -6.26 10.50 13.89
CA ALA A 85 -5.50 11.59 14.50
C ALA A 85 -4.52 11.08 15.57
N ILE A 86 -3.43 11.82 15.77
CA ILE A 86 -2.42 11.52 16.79
C ILE A 86 -2.96 11.93 18.17
N VAL A 87 -2.99 10.98 19.09
CA VAL A 87 -3.27 11.20 20.51
C VAL A 87 -1.94 11.22 21.27
N PRO A 88 -1.62 12.30 22.01
CA PRO A 88 -0.40 12.39 22.81
C PRO A 88 -0.22 11.16 23.72
N ASP A 89 1.01 10.64 23.78
CA ASP A 89 1.42 9.50 24.62
C ASP A 89 0.70 8.16 24.36
N LYS A 90 -0.21 8.10 23.38
CA LYS A 90 -0.95 6.89 23.01
C LYS A 90 -0.65 6.41 21.59
N GLY A 91 -0.42 7.34 20.66
CA GLY A 91 -0.27 7.05 19.23
C GLY A 91 -1.53 7.43 18.44
N ILE A 92 -1.76 6.80 17.30
CA ILE A 92 -2.88 7.17 16.41
C ILE A 92 -4.18 6.53 16.91
N LEU A 93 -5.27 7.29 16.91
CA LEU A 93 -6.64 6.81 17.12
C LEU A 93 -7.37 6.84 15.77
N SER A 94 -7.84 5.67 15.30
CA SER A 94 -8.63 5.53 14.08
C SER A 94 -10.12 5.41 14.37
N TRP A 95 -10.90 6.31 13.78
CA TRP A 95 -12.35 6.35 13.91
C TRP A 95 -13.00 6.31 12.54
N VAL A 96 -13.77 5.26 12.24
CA VAL A 96 -14.63 5.22 11.04
C VAL A 96 -15.97 5.85 11.38
N SER A 97 -16.17 7.08 10.91
CA SER A 97 -17.33 7.91 11.23
C SER A 97 -18.58 7.53 10.42
N GLN A 98 -18.38 6.86 9.28
CA GLN A 98 -19.44 6.34 8.45
C GLN A 98 -18.97 5.11 7.67
N LEU A 99 -19.78 4.06 7.64
CA LEU A 99 -19.53 2.83 6.87
C LEU A 99 -20.82 2.42 6.17
N VAL A 100 -20.80 2.33 4.84
CA VAL A 100 -21.96 1.97 4.02
C VAL A 100 -21.58 0.86 3.06
N VAL A 101 -22.42 -0.17 2.99
CA VAL A 101 -22.29 -1.24 1.99
C VAL A 101 -23.64 -1.44 1.33
N HIS A 102 -23.64 -1.51 0.01
CA HIS A 102 -24.81 -1.77 -0.80
C HIS A 102 -25.49 -3.08 -0.35
N SER A 103 -26.81 -3.05 -0.15
CA SER A 103 -27.56 -4.16 0.46
C SER A 103 -27.36 -5.51 -0.25
N LYS A 104 -27.35 -5.51 -1.59
CA LYS A 104 -27.08 -6.72 -2.41
C LYS A 104 -25.69 -7.35 -2.21
N TYR A 105 -24.75 -6.61 -1.65
CA TYR A 105 -23.36 -7.04 -1.45
C TYR A 105 -23.04 -7.31 0.03
N GLN A 106 -24.04 -7.21 0.92
CA GLN A 106 -23.86 -7.56 2.32
C GLN A 106 -23.51 -9.04 2.47
N GLY A 107 -22.63 -9.35 3.43
CA GLY A 107 -22.14 -10.71 3.65
C GLY A 107 -20.99 -11.14 2.72
N MET A 108 -20.64 -10.33 1.70
CA MET A 108 -19.50 -10.62 0.81
C MET A 108 -18.14 -10.16 1.34
N GLY A 109 -18.08 -9.64 2.58
CA GLY A 109 -16.84 -9.17 3.20
C GLY A 109 -16.43 -7.74 2.85
N ILE A 110 -17.22 -6.99 2.05
CA ILE A 110 -16.89 -5.61 1.64
C ILE A 110 -16.59 -4.71 2.85
N ALA A 111 -17.46 -4.72 3.87
CA ALA A 111 -17.25 -3.93 5.09
C ALA A 111 -15.92 -4.25 5.77
N LYS A 112 -15.58 -5.54 5.92
CA LYS A 112 -14.31 -5.98 6.51
C LYS A 112 -13.12 -5.42 5.72
N ASN A 113 -13.19 -5.48 4.39
CA ASN A 113 -12.08 -5.05 3.54
C ASN A 113 -11.94 -3.53 3.44
N LEU A 114 -13.06 -2.79 3.48
CA LEU A 114 -13.04 -1.34 3.64
C LEU A 114 -12.37 -0.94 4.96
N LEU A 115 -12.70 -1.60 6.06
CA LEU A 115 -12.05 -1.35 7.35
C LEU A 115 -10.57 -1.76 7.32
N ALA A 116 -10.24 -2.91 6.74
CA ALA A 116 -8.87 -3.38 6.57
C ALA A 116 -8.02 -2.46 5.66
N SER A 117 -8.61 -1.77 4.68
CA SER A 117 -7.89 -0.81 3.85
C SER A 117 -7.58 0.50 4.60
N VAL A 118 -8.51 0.95 5.45
CA VAL A 118 -8.30 2.09 6.36
C VAL A 118 -7.20 1.75 7.38
N TYR A 119 -7.29 0.60 8.04
CA TYR A 119 -6.39 0.25 9.15
C TYR A 119 -5.04 -0.33 8.68
N GLY A 120 -5.01 -1.09 7.60
CA GLY A 120 -3.79 -1.72 7.07
C GLY A 120 -3.05 -2.57 8.11
N PHE A 121 -1.73 -2.47 8.12
CA PHE A 121 -0.85 -3.12 9.11
C PHE A 121 -0.57 -2.24 10.34
N SER A 122 -1.29 -1.13 10.50
CA SER A 122 -1.02 -0.16 11.55
C SER A 122 -0.97 -0.76 12.95
N ASP A 123 -0.16 -0.13 13.81
CA ASP A 123 -0.16 -0.37 15.25
C ASP A 123 -0.78 0.82 16.00
N HIS A 124 -1.90 1.31 15.49
CA HIS A 124 -2.67 2.39 16.11
C HIS A 124 -3.08 2.03 17.52
N PHE A 125 -3.20 3.03 18.38
CA PHE A 125 -3.69 2.86 19.75
C PHE A 125 -5.06 2.17 19.76
N SER A 126 -5.97 2.62 18.89
CA SER A 126 -7.29 2.02 18.75
C SER A 126 -7.88 2.18 17.36
N TRP A 127 -8.80 1.27 17.04
CA TRP A 127 -9.61 1.27 15.83
C TRP A 127 -11.07 1.07 16.21
N GLY A 128 -11.96 1.92 15.70
CA GLY A 128 -13.37 1.77 16.03
C GLY A 128 -14.32 2.57 15.17
N LEU A 129 -15.59 2.37 15.47
CA LEU A 129 -16.74 3.00 14.82
C LEU A 129 -17.92 3.03 15.78
N VAL A 130 -18.91 3.87 15.48
CA VAL A 130 -20.22 3.86 16.14
C VAL A 130 -21.25 3.31 15.17
N THR A 131 -22.07 2.37 15.63
CA THR A 131 -23.07 1.74 14.76
C THR A 131 -24.18 1.03 15.53
N ALA A 132 -25.39 1.02 14.98
CA ALA A 132 -26.45 0.10 15.36
C ALA A 132 -26.40 -1.26 14.63
N ASN A 133 -25.47 -1.46 13.69
CA ASN A 133 -25.42 -2.66 12.85
C ASN A 133 -24.43 -3.70 13.39
N PRO A 134 -24.87 -4.87 13.87
CA PRO A 134 -23.97 -5.87 14.44
C PRO A 134 -23.00 -6.46 13.42
N LYS A 135 -23.34 -6.47 12.12
CA LYS A 135 -22.44 -6.90 11.05
C LYS A 135 -21.24 -5.96 10.90
N ALA A 136 -21.43 -4.65 11.15
CA ALA A 136 -20.34 -3.68 11.10
C ALA A 136 -19.37 -3.86 12.29
N VAL A 137 -19.89 -4.19 13.48
CA VAL A 137 -19.06 -4.58 14.63
C VAL A 137 -18.23 -5.82 14.30
N ARG A 138 -18.85 -6.89 13.76
CA ARG A 138 -18.09 -8.09 13.37
C ARG A 138 -17.08 -7.83 12.25
N ALA A 139 -17.37 -6.89 11.35
CA ALA A 139 -16.41 -6.47 10.33
C ALA A 139 -15.20 -5.76 10.96
N LEU A 140 -15.43 -4.87 11.94
CA LEU A 140 -14.37 -4.23 12.72
C LEU A 140 -13.50 -5.27 13.41
N GLU A 141 -14.11 -6.19 14.17
CA GLU A 141 -13.37 -7.20 14.91
C GLU A 141 -12.49 -8.07 14.01
N LYS A 142 -13.00 -8.44 12.83
CA LYS A 142 -12.25 -9.19 11.80
C LYS A 142 -11.12 -8.37 11.20
N ALA A 143 -11.36 -7.09 10.90
CA ALA A 143 -10.34 -6.21 10.35
C ALA A 143 -9.20 -5.92 11.33
N THR A 144 -9.51 -5.79 12.63
CA THR A 144 -8.52 -5.45 13.67
C THR A 144 -7.98 -6.68 14.39
N ARG A 145 -8.52 -7.85 14.06
CA ARG A 145 -8.25 -9.16 14.67
C ARG A 145 -8.51 -9.18 16.17
N ARG A 146 -9.38 -8.33 16.69
CA ARG A 146 -9.63 -8.17 18.13
C ARG A 146 -11.13 -8.13 18.39
N ARG A 147 -11.56 -8.56 19.58
CA ARG A 147 -12.97 -8.44 19.97
C ARG A 147 -13.22 -7.09 20.61
N VAL A 148 -14.38 -6.52 20.34
CA VAL A 148 -14.82 -5.36 21.10
C VAL A 148 -15.14 -5.83 22.51
N ASP A 149 -14.59 -5.13 23.50
CA ASP A 149 -14.75 -5.44 24.91
C ASP A 149 -15.26 -4.18 25.62
N PRO A 150 -16.48 -4.18 26.18
CA PRO A 150 -17.05 -3.02 26.87
C PRO A 150 -16.15 -2.50 27.99
N SER A 151 -15.45 -3.38 28.72
CA SER A 151 -14.54 -2.96 29.80
C SER A 151 -13.36 -2.13 29.28
N MET A 152 -12.85 -2.48 28.10
CA MET A 152 -11.79 -1.72 27.41
C MET A 152 -12.32 -0.39 26.89
N VAL A 153 -13.52 -0.38 26.31
CA VAL A 153 -14.17 0.85 25.85
C VAL A 153 -14.44 1.80 27.02
N TYR A 154 -14.91 1.27 28.15
CA TYR A 154 -15.16 2.01 29.38
C TYR A 154 -13.87 2.67 29.90
N THR A 155 -12.77 1.90 29.97
CA THR A 155 -11.45 2.38 30.40
C THR A 155 -10.98 3.59 29.58
N HIS A 156 -11.29 3.63 28.28
CA HIS A 156 -10.88 4.70 27.37
C HIS A 156 -12.00 5.67 27.00
N SER A 157 -13.15 5.62 27.67
CA SER A 157 -14.37 6.32 27.27
C SER A 157 -14.24 7.85 27.27
N ASP A 158 -13.51 8.42 28.24
CA ASP A 158 -13.25 9.86 28.29
C ASP A 158 -12.42 10.34 27.09
N LEU A 159 -11.40 9.56 26.71
CA LEU A 159 -10.57 9.84 25.54
C LEU A 159 -11.41 9.74 24.26
N LEU A 160 -12.20 8.68 24.11
CA LEU A 160 -13.09 8.49 22.96
C LEU A 160 -14.11 9.64 22.85
N ARG A 161 -14.67 10.09 23.99
CA ARG A 161 -15.60 11.22 24.03
C ARG A 161 -14.93 12.52 23.62
N ALA A 162 -13.73 12.80 24.12
CA ALA A 162 -12.96 13.99 23.75
C ALA A 162 -12.65 13.99 22.24
N PHE A 163 -12.17 12.85 21.71
CA PHE A 163 -11.90 12.66 20.30
C PHE A 163 -13.17 12.87 19.45
N ALA A 164 -14.30 12.29 19.86
CA ALA A 164 -15.57 12.43 19.16
C ALA A 164 -16.05 13.89 19.09
N LYS A 165 -15.88 14.68 20.16
CA LYS A 165 -16.25 16.11 20.15
C LYS A 165 -15.46 16.92 19.12
N GLU A 166 -14.20 16.58 18.92
CA GLU A 166 -13.33 17.28 17.98
C GLU A 166 -13.54 16.83 16.54
N HIS A 167 -13.65 15.51 16.31
CA HIS A 167 -13.56 14.93 14.97
C HIS A 167 -14.86 14.36 14.44
N VAL A 168 -15.83 14.04 15.30
CA VAL A 168 -17.09 13.39 14.93
C VAL A 168 -18.27 14.05 15.68
N PRO A 169 -18.63 15.31 15.36
CA PRO A 169 -19.47 16.14 16.22
C PRO A 169 -20.83 15.52 16.59
N TYR A 170 -21.46 14.79 15.65
CA TYR A 170 -22.74 14.14 15.91
C TYR A 170 -22.67 13.08 17.03
N VAL A 171 -21.52 12.42 17.21
CA VAL A 171 -21.27 11.51 18.33
C VAL A 171 -20.83 12.29 19.56
N GLY A 172 -20.00 13.31 19.39
CA GLY A 172 -19.47 14.12 20.49
C GLY A 172 -20.53 14.84 21.32
N GLU A 173 -21.67 15.16 20.71
CA GLU A 173 -22.86 15.73 21.37
C GLU A 173 -23.73 14.67 22.08
N GLY A 174 -23.51 13.38 21.79
CA GLY A 174 -24.26 12.26 22.33
C GLY A 174 -23.96 11.91 23.79
N ILE A 175 -24.86 11.14 24.39
CA ILE A 175 -24.74 10.69 25.78
C ILE A 175 -24.09 9.30 25.81
N PHE A 176 -22.80 9.24 26.11
CA PHE A 176 -22.10 7.96 26.26
C PHE A 176 -22.55 7.29 27.56
N ARG A 177 -22.94 6.01 27.46
CA ARG A 177 -23.28 5.11 28.56
C ARG A 177 -22.38 3.89 28.42
N CYS A 178 -21.25 3.92 29.11
CA CYS A 178 -20.26 2.85 29.08
C CYS A 178 -20.04 2.31 30.49
N ASP A 179 -19.99 0.99 30.61
CA ASP A 179 -19.62 0.23 31.80
C ASP A 179 -18.97 -1.10 31.37
N GLU A 180 -18.71 -2.00 32.33
CA GLU A 180 -18.06 -3.30 32.06
C GLU A 180 -18.87 -4.24 31.16
N THR A 181 -20.16 -3.95 30.94
CA THR A 181 -21.13 -4.81 30.23
C THR A 181 -21.81 -4.13 29.05
N ARG A 182 -21.75 -2.79 28.96
CA ARG A 182 -22.42 -1.99 27.94
C ARG A 182 -21.48 -0.91 27.42
N SER A 183 -21.48 -0.69 26.11
CA SER A 183 -20.74 0.41 25.49
C SER A 183 -21.56 1.06 24.39
N VAL A 184 -22.39 2.04 24.76
CA VAL A 184 -23.32 2.71 23.84
C VAL A 184 -23.20 4.23 23.92
N VAL A 185 -23.65 4.91 22.88
CA VAL A 185 -23.87 6.35 22.83
C VAL A 185 -25.28 6.62 22.30
N ASP A 186 -26.02 7.47 23.00
CA ASP A 186 -27.27 8.02 22.50
C ASP A 186 -26.97 9.19 21.56
N THR A 187 -27.14 8.95 20.26
CA THR A 187 -26.98 9.95 19.18
C THR A 187 -28.33 10.55 18.75
N SER A 188 -29.42 10.16 19.42
CA SER A 188 -30.81 10.45 19.02
C SER A 188 -31.10 10.05 17.57
N PHE A 189 -30.37 9.06 17.05
CA PHE A 189 -30.49 8.56 15.70
C PHE A 189 -31.40 7.32 15.69
N HIS A 190 -32.71 7.57 15.66
CA HIS A 190 -33.74 6.53 15.83
C HIS A 190 -33.94 5.66 14.58
N LEU A 191 -32.98 4.79 14.28
CA LEU A 191 -33.11 3.74 13.26
C LEU A 191 -34.16 2.69 13.65
N ASP A 192 -34.70 2.01 12.64
CA ASP A 192 -35.49 0.81 12.87
C ASP A 192 -34.59 -0.34 13.36
N LEU A 193 -34.96 -0.92 14.51
CA LEU A 193 -34.25 -2.00 15.18
C LEU A 193 -35.08 -3.29 15.25
N ASP A 194 -36.22 -3.37 14.54
CA ASP A 194 -37.14 -4.51 14.63
C ASP A 194 -36.46 -5.88 14.32
N GLU A 195 -35.41 -5.92 13.51
CA GLU A 195 -34.65 -7.14 13.18
C GLU A 195 -33.35 -7.33 13.98
N LEU A 196 -33.07 -6.47 14.97
CA LEU A 196 -31.76 -6.41 15.63
C LEU A 196 -31.37 -7.72 16.32
N ASP A 197 -32.28 -8.30 17.11
CA ASP A 197 -32.02 -9.56 17.83
C ASP A 197 -31.69 -10.71 16.88
N SER A 198 -32.43 -10.80 15.77
CA SER A 198 -32.19 -11.81 14.74
C SER A 198 -30.82 -11.63 14.09
N LEU A 199 -30.40 -10.38 13.86
CA LEU A 199 -29.09 -10.06 13.32
C LEU A 199 -27.95 -10.35 14.31
N ILE A 200 -28.14 -10.05 15.60
CA ILE A 200 -27.17 -10.39 16.66
C ILE A 200 -27.01 -11.91 16.72
N MET A 201 -28.11 -12.66 16.73
CA MET A 201 -28.08 -14.14 16.74
C MET A 201 -27.38 -14.69 15.49
N ALA A 202 -27.64 -14.14 14.31
CA ALA A 202 -27.01 -14.57 13.06
C ALA A 202 -25.50 -14.22 12.98
N THR A 203 -25.04 -13.27 13.78
CA THR A 203 -23.64 -12.80 13.79
C THR A 203 -22.86 -13.22 15.02
N SER A 204 -23.44 -14.04 15.88
CA SER A 204 -22.83 -14.48 17.14
C SER A 204 -22.80 -15.99 17.21
N ASP A 205 -21.66 -16.55 17.58
CA ASP A 205 -21.54 -17.96 17.97
C ASP A 205 -21.45 -17.98 19.49
N VAL A 206 -22.49 -18.47 20.17
CA VAL A 206 -22.55 -18.47 21.65
C VAL A 206 -21.34 -19.21 22.27
N SER A 207 -20.78 -20.19 21.55
CA SER A 207 -19.66 -21.00 22.02
C SER A 207 -18.27 -20.42 21.71
N LYS A 208 -18.16 -19.54 20.70
CA LYS A 208 -16.87 -19.04 20.19
C LYS A 208 -16.77 -17.51 20.11
N GLU A 209 -17.87 -16.84 19.81
CA GLU A 209 -17.96 -15.41 19.52
C GLU A 209 -19.24 -14.80 20.14
N PRO A 210 -19.40 -14.81 21.48
CA PRO A 210 -20.61 -14.26 22.11
C PRO A 210 -20.73 -12.74 21.87
N TRP A 211 -21.96 -12.25 21.79
CA TRP A 211 -22.23 -10.81 21.77
C TRP A 211 -22.08 -10.23 23.18
N LYS A 212 -21.30 -9.16 23.34
CA LYS A 212 -20.97 -8.60 24.66
C LYS A 212 -21.36 -7.13 24.84
N LEU A 213 -21.88 -6.46 23.82
CA LEU A 213 -22.04 -4.99 23.83
C LEU A 213 -23.35 -4.50 24.50
N GLY A 214 -24.13 -5.42 25.04
CA GLY A 214 -25.45 -5.13 25.60
C GLY A 214 -26.51 -4.88 24.52
N GLU A 215 -27.71 -4.56 24.98
CA GLU A 215 -28.86 -4.20 24.15
C GLU A 215 -28.78 -2.73 23.71
N LEU A 216 -29.50 -2.40 22.62
CA LEU A 216 -29.68 -1.02 22.15
C LEU A 216 -31.11 -0.56 22.37
N GLU A 217 -31.26 0.63 22.91
CA GLU A 217 -32.53 1.36 22.92
C GLU A 217 -32.66 2.24 21.67
N ALA A 218 -33.87 2.72 21.38
CA ALA A 218 -34.11 3.58 20.23
C ALA A 218 -33.31 4.90 20.35
N GLY A 219 -32.46 5.18 19.36
CA GLY A 219 -31.58 6.35 19.36
C GLY A 219 -30.15 6.05 19.84
N GLU A 220 -29.92 4.85 20.40
CA GLU A 220 -28.59 4.41 20.79
C GLU A 220 -27.87 3.67 19.66
N GLU A 221 -26.55 3.79 19.68
CA GLU A 221 -25.63 3.05 18.84
C GLU A 221 -24.49 2.48 19.70
N TRP A 222 -23.95 1.32 19.31
CA TRP A 222 -22.79 0.77 20.02
C TRP A 222 -21.53 1.56 19.69
N ILE A 223 -20.75 1.84 20.73
CA ILE A 223 -19.37 2.30 20.62
C ILE A 223 -18.50 1.07 20.47
N ALA A 224 -18.13 0.75 19.23
CA ALA A 224 -17.35 -0.43 18.91
C ALA A 224 -15.89 -0.05 18.69
N PHE A 225 -15.05 -0.26 19.70
CA PHE A 225 -13.61 0.02 19.64
C PHE A 225 -12.78 -1.20 20.04
N THR A 226 -11.64 -1.36 19.36
CA THR A 226 -10.60 -2.33 19.70
C THR A 226 -9.27 -1.59 19.89
N PHE A 227 -8.40 -2.12 20.73
CA PHE A 227 -7.18 -1.46 21.21
C PHE A 227 -5.95 -2.34 20.98
N ASN A 228 -4.79 -1.74 20.69
CA ASN A 228 -3.57 -2.50 20.39
C ASN A 228 -3.13 -3.43 21.53
N GLU A 229 -3.42 -3.05 22.77
CA GLU A 229 -3.15 -3.82 24.00
C GLU A 229 -3.95 -5.13 24.08
N GLN A 230 -5.04 -5.27 23.32
CA GLN A 230 -5.75 -6.54 23.23
C GLN A 230 -5.00 -7.53 22.34
N LYS A 231 -4.96 -8.79 22.77
CA LYS A 231 -4.34 -9.87 21.99
C LYS A 231 -5.13 -10.14 20.70
N PRO A 232 -4.48 -10.12 19.52
CA PRO A 232 -5.16 -10.43 18.28
C PRO A 232 -5.42 -11.94 18.13
N PHE A 233 -6.55 -12.32 17.54
CA PHE A 233 -6.82 -13.70 17.14
C PHE A 233 -6.09 -14.06 15.82
N PRO A 234 -5.98 -15.36 15.47
CA PRO A 234 -5.24 -15.81 14.28
C PRO A 234 -5.75 -15.19 12.98
N ILE A 235 -4.83 -14.95 12.04
CA ILE A 235 -5.15 -14.43 10.70
C ILE A 235 -5.16 -15.58 9.69
N THR A 236 -6.04 -15.51 8.69
CA THR A 236 -6.02 -16.46 7.57
C THR A 236 -5.15 -15.95 6.42
N CYS A 237 -4.70 -16.84 5.54
CA CYS A 237 -3.93 -16.44 4.35
C CYS A 237 -4.71 -15.49 3.43
N SER A 238 -6.02 -15.70 3.27
CA SER A 238 -6.85 -14.80 2.47
C SER A 238 -7.02 -13.42 3.10
N ASP A 239 -7.07 -13.32 4.43
CA ASP A 239 -7.05 -12.03 5.12
C ASP A 239 -5.71 -11.32 4.96
N LEU A 240 -4.60 -12.08 5.03
CA LEU A 240 -3.26 -11.54 4.82
C LEU A 240 -3.09 -11.01 3.39
N ASP A 241 -3.53 -11.74 2.37
CA ASP A 241 -3.45 -11.32 0.96
C ASP A 241 -4.14 -9.98 0.73
N ILE A 242 -5.30 -9.76 1.36
CA ILE A 242 -6.04 -8.50 1.26
C ILE A 242 -5.25 -7.34 1.89
N LEU A 243 -4.65 -7.56 3.06
CA LEU A 243 -3.80 -6.54 3.69
C LEU A 243 -2.58 -6.21 2.82
N LEU A 244 -1.97 -7.22 2.20
CA LEU A 244 -0.83 -7.03 1.29
C LEU A 244 -1.22 -6.25 0.03
N GLN A 245 -2.37 -6.54 -0.58
CA GLN A 245 -2.89 -5.79 -1.73
C GLN A 245 -3.16 -4.33 -1.37
N HIS A 246 -3.76 -4.06 -0.21
CA HIS A 246 -3.95 -2.68 0.26
C HIS A 246 -2.63 -1.97 0.53
N SER A 247 -1.62 -2.70 1.02
CA SER A 247 -0.29 -2.14 1.21
C SER A 247 0.36 -1.70 -0.10
N GLU A 248 0.23 -2.50 -1.16
CA GLU A 248 0.76 -2.17 -2.50
C GLU A 248 0.09 -0.94 -3.11
N GLN A 249 -1.20 -0.75 -2.85
CA GLN A 249 -1.90 0.46 -3.25
C GLN A 249 -1.40 1.71 -2.47
N LYS A 250 -0.95 1.56 -1.22
CA LYS A 250 -0.32 2.65 -0.41
C LYS A 250 1.13 2.91 -0.80
N LEU A 251 1.80 1.91 -1.34
CA LEU A 251 3.21 1.95 -1.73
C LEU A 251 3.55 3.19 -2.56
N TRP A 252 2.70 3.54 -3.53
CA TRP A 252 2.89 4.69 -4.42
C TRP A 252 2.96 6.02 -3.66
N GLN A 253 2.02 6.25 -2.73
CA GLN A 253 1.99 7.46 -1.90
C GLN A 253 3.14 7.49 -0.91
N ALA A 254 3.54 6.33 -0.39
CA ALA A 254 4.69 6.20 0.50
C ALA A 254 6.01 6.51 -0.23
N PHE A 255 6.16 6.10 -1.50
CA PHE A 255 7.30 6.44 -2.33
C PHE A 255 7.45 7.94 -2.56
N GLU A 256 6.35 8.70 -2.67
CA GLU A 256 6.41 10.17 -2.74
C GLU A 256 6.98 10.81 -1.46
N ARG A 257 6.91 10.11 -0.32
CA ARG A 257 7.48 10.59 0.95
C ARG A 257 8.97 10.29 1.08
N MET A 258 9.56 9.53 0.15
CA MET A 258 11.00 9.26 0.19
C MET A 258 11.78 10.55 -0.02
N THR A 259 12.52 10.94 1.01
CA THR A 259 13.57 11.95 0.88
C THR A 259 14.78 11.31 0.21
N LEU A 260 14.76 11.21 -1.13
CA LEU A 260 15.98 11.04 -1.91
C LEU A 260 16.72 12.38 -1.92
N ASP A 261 17.47 12.64 -0.85
CA ASP A 261 18.38 13.79 -0.78
C ASP A 261 19.66 13.52 -1.60
N ASP A 262 20.35 14.58 -2.01
CA ASP A 262 21.61 14.49 -2.75
C ASP A 262 22.76 13.89 -1.91
N ASN A 263 22.56 13.72 -0.59
CA ASN A 263 23.51 13.12 0.33
C ASN A 263 23.36 11.61 0.48
N HIS A 264 22.31 11.00 -0.09
CA HIS A 264 22.05 9.58 0.00
C HIS A 264 23.20 8.79 -0.62
N ARG A 265 23.74 7.81 0.12
CA ARG A 265 25.00 7.10 -0.22
C ARG A 265 25.07 6.53 -1.65
N TRP A 266 23.92 6.22 -2.25
CA TRP A 266 23.81 5.62 -3.58
C TRP A 266 23.96 6.62 -4.73
N MET A 267 23.77 7.92 -4.50
CA MET A 267 23.91 8.96 -5.52
C MET A 267 25.37 9.19 -5.96
N LYS A 268 26.35 8.63 -5.24
CA LYS A 268 27.77 8.97 -5.39
C LYS A 268 28.53 8.20 -6.46
N PHE A 269 27.99 7.09 -6.96
CA PHE A 269 28.78 6.11 -7.73
C PHE A 269 28.43 6.04 -9.22
N ALA A 270 27.51 6.88 -9.70
CA ALA A 270 27.03 6.82 -11.08
C ALA A 270 28.16 7.04 -12.10
N ALA A 271 29.11 7.93 -11.81
CA ALA A 271 30.25 8.22 -12.69
C ALA A 271 31.15 7.00 -12.89
N GLU A 272 31.54 6.31 -11.81
CA GLU A 272 32.36 5.11 -11.87
C GLU A 272 31.64 3.96 -12.58
N GLU A 273 30.35 3.78 -12.31
CA GLU A 273 29.52 2.74 -12.93
C GLU A 273 29.36 2.99 -14.44
N VAL A 274 29.02 4.21 -14.85
CA VAL A 274 28.89 4.59 -16.27
C VAL A 274 30.22 4.43 -16.98
N LYS A 275 31.32 4.91 -16.38
CA LYS A 275 32.66 4.78 -16.95
C LYS A 275 33.03 3.32 -17.20
N TYR A 276 32.81 2.45 -16.22
CA TYR A 276 33.06 1.01 -16.38
C TYR A 276 32.26 0.41 -17.55
N LEU A 277 30.98 0.74 -17.65
CA LEU A 277 30.12 0.24 -18.71
C LEU A 277 30.59 0.70 -20.10
N MET A 278 30.98 1.98 -20.23
CA MET A 278 31.54 2.52 -21.47
C MET A 278 32.85 1.83 -21.87
N GLU A 279 33.80 1.71 -20.94
CA GLU A 279 35.12 1.15 -21.22
C GLU A 279 35.08 -0.36 -21.53
N THR A 280 34.13 -1.09 -20.95
CA THR A 280 34.07 -2.56 -21.06
C THR A 280 33.16 -3.06 -22.19
N TYR A 281 32.08 -2.32 -22.49
CA TYR A 281 31.00 -2.78 -23.38
C TYR A 281 30.80 -1.87 -24.60
N GLU A 282 31.80 -1.07 -24.96
CA GLU A 282 31.84 -0.26 -26.19
C GLU A 282 30.65 0.72 -26.33
N ILE A 283 30.11 1.18 -25.20
CA ILE A 283 29.07 2.21 -25.20
C ILE A 283 29.72 3.55 -25.55
N CYS A 284 29.39 4.09 -26.73
CA CYS A 284 30.03 5.27 -27.29
C CYS A 284 29.17 6.53 -27.10
N PRO A 285 29.79 7.73 -27.13
CA PRO A 285 29.03 8.96 -27.33
C PRO A 285 28.12 8.84 -28.58
N GLY A 286 26.89 9.31 -28.46
CA GLY A 286 25.84 9.16 -29.48
C GLY A 286 25.01 7.87 -29.36
N SER A 287 25.37 6.91 -28.50
CA SER A 287 24.52 5.76 -28.21
C SER A 287 23.17 6.21 -27.61
N ARG A 288 22.10 5.54 -28.02
CA ARG A 288 20.75 5.74 -27.48
C ARG A 288 20.51 4.83 -26.29
N ILE A 289 20.14 5.42 -25.15
CA ILE A 289 19.96 4.74 -23.87
C ILE A 289 18.52 4.87 -23.41
N LEU A 290 17.94 3.75 -22.96
CA LEU A 290 16.70 3.73 -22.19
C LEU A 290 17.00 3.31 -20.75
N ASP A 291 16.69 4.17 -19.79
CA ASP A 291 16.89 3.93 -18.36
C ASP A 291 15.54 3.64 -17.69
N LEU A 292 15.25 2.36 -17.43
CA LEU A 292 14.02 1.91 -16.80
C LEU A 292 14.14 2.01 -15.28
N GLY A 293 13.17 2.64 -14.62
CA GLY A 293 13.24 2.93 -13.18
C GLY A 293 14.32 3.97 -12.86
N CYS A 294 14.43 5.00 -13.69
CA CYS A 294 15.54 5.97 -13.63
C CYS A 294 15.56 6.81 -12.34
N GLY A 295 14.48 6.80 -11.55
CA GLY A 295 14.32 7.61 -10.35
C GLY A 295 14.59 9.08 -10.62
N THR A 296 15.50 9.67 -9.86
CA THR A 296 15.88 11.09 -10.01
C THR A 296 16.98 11.32 -11.06
N GLY A 297 17.21 10.33 -11.93
CA GLY A 297 18.03 10.42 -13.14
C GLY A 297 19.54 10.30 -12.93
N ARG A 298 20.04 9.68 -11.84
CA ARG A 298 21.49 9.73 -11.54
C ARG A 298 22.37 9.12 -12.64
N HIS A 299 21.98 7.98 -13.21
CA HIS A 299 22.70 7.32 -14.31
C HIS A 299 22.41 8.03 -15.62
N SER A 300 21.15 8.40 -15.84
CA SER A 300 20.71 9.08 -17.06
C SER A 300 21.45 10.40 -17.29
N LEU A 301 21.57 11.23 -16.24
CA LEU A 301 22.27 12.51 -16.29
C LEU A 301 23.78 12.32 -16.54
N GLU A 302 24.40 11.30 -15.94
CA GLU A 302 25.82 11.01 -16.15
C GLU A 302 26.09 10.52 -17.58
N MET A 303 25.27 9.62 -18.10
CA MET A 303 25.36 9.15 -19.49
C MET A 303 25.15 10.29 -20.49
N ALA A 304 24.23 11.21 -20.22
CA ALA A 304 24.03 12.40 -21.04
C ALA A 304 25.26 13.34 -21.02
N ARG A 305 25.93 13.51 -19.87
CA ARG A 305 27.22 14.26 -19.80
C ARG A 305 28.31 13.62 -20.65
N MET A 306 28.30 12.31 -20.78
CA MET A 306 29.23 11.54 -21.62
C MET A 306 28.84 11.55 -23.12
N GLY A 307 27.81 12.32 -23.50
CA GLY A 307 27.41 12.54 -24.89
C GLY A 307 26.42 11.51 -25.44
N MET A 308 25.74 10.75 -24.58
CA MET A 308 24.69 9.82 -24.99
C MET A 308 23.33 10.51 -25.13
N ASP A 309 22.43 9.90 -25.90
CA ASP A 309 21.02 10.31 -26.01
C ASP A 309 20.17 9.42 -25.10
N VAL A 310 19.63 10.00 -24.03
CA VAL A 310 19.07 9.24 -22.91
C VAL A 310 17.58 9.54 -22.72
N ILE A 311 16.79 8.48 -22.62
CA ILE A 311 15.41 8.52 -22.17
C ILE A 311 15.32 7.78 -20.83
N GLY A 312 14.94 8.49 -19.78
CA GLY A 312 14.62 7.90 -18.48
C GLY A 312 13.12 7.73 -18.28
N VAL A 313 12.70 6.58 -17.75
CA VAL A 313 11.31 6.33 -17.38
C VAL A 313 11.22 5.87 -15.93
N ASP A 314 10.27 6.43 -15.19
CA ASP A 314 9.95 6.05 -13.82
C ASP A 314 8.48 6.32 -13.57
N PHE A 315 7.83 5.57 -12.68
CA PHE A 315 6.41 5.78 -12.38
C PHE A 315 6.20 6.92 -11.37
N ILE A 316 7.24 7.35 -10.64
CA ILE A 316 7.12 8.36 -9.58
C ILE A 316 7.22 9.76 -10.18
N THR A 317 6.07 10.44 -10.26
CA THR A 317 5.94 11.81 -10.79
C THR A 317 6.96 12.78 -10.19
N MET A 318 7.14 12.78 -8.87
CA MET A 318 8.09 13.68 -8.19
C MET A 318 9.54 13.38 -8.58
N PHE A 319 9.91 12.12 -8.81
CA PHE A 319 11.27 11.75 -9.20
C PHE A 319 11.58 12.24 -10.61
N ILE A 320 10.62 12.07 -11.53
CA ILE A 320 10.71 12.58 -12.90
C ILE A 320 10.81 14.11 -12.91
N GLN A 321 10.04 14.81 -12.07
CA GLN A 321 10.15 16.27 -11.95
C GLN A 321 11.56 16.68 -11.50
N LYS A 322 12.10 16.07 -10.44
CA LYS A 322 13.47 16.33 -9.97
C LYS A 322 14.53 16.00 -11.04
N ALA A 323 14.36 14.92 -11.79
CA ALA A 323 15.27 14.54 -12.87
C ALA A 323 15.29 15.61 -13.98
N LYS A 324 14.12 16.11 -14.38
CA LYS A 324 13.98 17.21 -15.36
C LYS A 324 14.64 18.50 -14.87
N GLU A 325 14.41 18.88 -13.60
CA GLU A 325 15.02 20.06 -12.99
C GLU A 325 16.55 19.96 -12.99
N ARG A 326 17.10 18.80 -12.60
CA ARG A 326 18.55 18.55 -12.61
C ARG A 326 19.14 18.59 -14.03
N ALA A 327 18.47 18.02 -15.02
CA ALA A 327 18.91 18.10 -16.42
C ALA A 327 18.94 19.55 -16.92
N ALA A 328 17.90 20.34 -16.60
CA ALA A 328 17.81 21.74 -16.99
C ALA A 328 18.92 22.59 -16.35
N ILE A 329 19.16 22.44 -15.04
CA ILE A 329 20.24 23.14 -14.32
C ILE A 329 21.61 22.87 -14.96
N GLN A 330 21.82 21.65 -15.42
CA GLN A 330 23.09 21.22 -16.01
C GLN A 330 23.15 21.39 -17.53
N LYS A 331 22.08 21.90 -18.16
CA LYS A 331 21.97 22.13 -19.60
C LYS A 331 22.18 20.86 -20.43
N LEU A 332 21.67 19.73 -19.94
CA LEU A 332 21.75 18.43 -20.62
C LEU A 332 20.56 18.28 -21.58
N HIS A 333 20.77 18.66 -22.84
CA HIS A 333 19.71 18.65 -23.87
C HIS A 333 19.43 17.27 -24.46
N SER A 334 20.35 16.31 -24.33
CA SER A 334 20.22 14.93 -24.80
C SER A 334 19.66 13.97 -23.74
N CYS A 335 18.86 14.49 -22.80
CA CYS A 335 18.27 13.71 -21.71
C CYS A 335 16.80 14.08 -21.52
N SER A 336 15.90 13.13 -21.71
CA SER A 336 14.45 13.31 -21.54
C SER A 336 13.90 12.33 -20.50
N PHE A 337 12.86 12.75 -19.77
CA PHE A 337 12.28 11.95 -18.69
C PHE A 337 10.75 11.86 -18.80
N TYR A 338 10.21 10.65 -18.63
CA TYR A 338 8.79 10.36 -18.77
C TYR A 338 8.24 9.58 -17.58
N ILE A 339 6.98 9.86 -17.25
CA ILE A 339 6.24 9.07 -16.27
C ILE A 339 5.67 7.86 -16.99
N GLY A 340 5.92 6.64 -16.50
CA GLY A 340 5.42 5.43 -17.13
C GLY A 340 5.66 4.15 -16.34
N ASP A 341 4.86 3.13 -16.64
CA ASP A 341 5.01 1.78 -16.12
C ASP A 341 5.95 0.97 -17.02
N VAL A 342 7.12 0.59 -16.49
CA VAL A 342 8.17 -0.11 -17.24
C VAL A 342 7.76 -1.54 -17.65
N ARG A 343 6.68 -2.10 -17.08
CA ARG A 343 6.11 -3.39 -17.52
C ARG A 343 5.41 -3.27 -18.88
N ASN A 344 4.92 -2.08 -19.22
CA ASN A 344 4.22 -1.81 -20.47
C ASN A 344 4.44 -0.37 -20.94
N LEU A 345 5.48 -0.16 -21.73
CA LEU A 345 5.82 1.17 -22.26
C LEU A 345 5.24 1.39 -23.65
N ASP A 346 4.39 2.41 -23.75
CA ASP A 346 3.89 2.95 -25.01
C ASP A 346 4.92 3.91 -25.64
N PHE A 347 6.01 3.32 -26.14
CA PHE A 347 6.89 3.99 -27.09
C PHE A 347 6.53 3.55 -28.50
N ASP A 348 6.71 4.48 -29.43
CA ASP A 348 6.85 4.28 -30.86
C ASP A 348 7.81 3.10 -31.16
N HIS A 349 7.99 2.73 -32.44
CA HIS A 349 8.95 1.69 -32.84
C HIS A 349 10.44 2.03 -32.57
N THR A 350 10.71 3.05 -31.75
CA THR A 350 12.04 3.44 -31.25
C THR A 350 12.71 2.29 -30.50
N ARG A 351 13.98 2.06 -30.84
CA ARG A 351 14.87 1.07 -30.24
C ARG A 351 16.15 1.75 -29.75
N PHE A 352 16.80 1.14 -28.77
CA PHE A 352 17.93 1.67 -28.03
C PHE A 352 19.12 0.73 -28.13
N ASP A 353 20.32 1.32 -28.12
CA ASP A 353 21.58 0.57 -28.16
C ASP A 353 21.88 -0.04 -26.79
N VAL A 354 21.41 0.62 -25.71
CA VAL A 354 21.51 0.12 -24.34
C VAL A 354 20.19 0.33 -23.61
N VAL A 355 19.76 -0.67 -22.85
CA VAL A 355 18.64 -0.56 -21.91
C VAL A 355 19.16 -0.89 -20.50
N LEU A 356 18.95 0.03 -19.56
CA LEU A 356 19.30 -0.13 -18.16
C LEU A 356 18.06 -0.50 -17.35
N ALA A 357 18.24 -1.41 -16.39
CA ALA A 357 17.29 -1.71 -15.33
C ALA A 357 18.09 -1.96 -14.04
N LEU A 358 18.62 -0.87 -13.47
CA LEU A 358 19.56 -0.91 -12.36
C LEU A 358 18.87 -0.69 -11.01
N TYR A 359 19.47 -1.21 -9.95
CA TYR A 359 19.01 -1.12 -8.56
C TYR A 359 17.60 -1.68 -8.32
N ASP A 360 17.41 -2.95 -8.72
CA ASP A 360 16.26 -3.80 -8.39
C ASP A 360 14.95 -3.46 -9.09
N VAL A 361 15.03 -2.82 -10.26
CA VAL A 361 13.85 -2.61 -11.15
C VAL A 361 13.26 -3.96 -11.55
N VAL A 362 14.11 -4.87 -12.03
CA VAL A 362 13.78 -6.30 -12.06
C VAL A 362 13.99 -6.82 -10.63
N GLY A 363 12.92 -7.28 -9.98
CA GLY A 363 12.88 -7.66 -8.56
C GLY A 363 11.90 -6.83 -7.74
N SER A 364 11.49 -5.65 -8.23
CA SER A 364 10.55 -4.75 -7.55
C SER A 364 9.16 -5.35 -7.29
N PHE A 365 8.79 -6.42 -7.99
CA PHE A 365 7.50 -7.09 -7.86
C PHE A 365 7.65 -8.46 -7.21
N ALA A 366 6.67 -8.86 -6.40
CA ALA A 366 6.62 -10.20 -5.83
C ALA A 366 6.34 -11.29 -6.89
N SER A 367 5.60 -10.95 -7.95
CA SER A 367 5.26 -11.84 -9.07
C SER A 367 6.43 -11.94 -10.05
N GLU A 368 6.78 -13.18 -10.43
CA GLU A 368 7.80 -13.43 -11.44
C GLU A 368 7.29 -13.06 -12.84
N GLU A 369 5.98 -13.17 -13.08
CA GLU A 369 5.33 -12.75 -14.33
C GLU A 369 5.47 -11.24 -14.57
N GLU A 370 5.31 -10.42 -13.53
CA GLU A 370 5.50 -8.97 -13.62
C GLU A 370 6.97 -8.61 -13.91
N ASN A 371 7.91 -9.28 -13.24
CA ASN A 371 9.34 -9.10 -13.50
C ASN A 371 9.72 -9.55 -14.92
N MET A 372 9.12 -10.64 -15.43
CA MET A 372 9.27 -11.09 -16.81
C MET A 372 8.70 -10.07 -17.82
N ALA A 373 7.62 -9.36 -17.48
CA ALA A 373 7.09 -8.29 -18.34
C ALA A 373 8.11 -7.15 -18.53
N ILE A 374 8.88 -6.79 -17.49
CA ILE A 374 9.97 -5.82 -17.58
C ILE A 374 11.07 -6.34 -18.54
N LEU A 375 11.49 -7.61 -18.39
CA LEU A 375 12.48 -8.20 -19.28
C LEU A 375 12.02 -8.25 -20.74
N ARG A 376 10.74 -8.54 -21.00
CA ARG A 376 10.15 -8.46 -22.34
C ARG A 376 10.19 -7.05 -22.90
N THR A 377 9.93 -6.03 -22.08
CA THR A 377 10.09 -4.63 -22.46
C THR A 377 11.53 -4.32 -22.85
N ILE A 378 12.52 -4.78 -22.06
CA ILE A 378 13.95 -4.65 -22.39
C ILE A 378 14.24 -5.26 -23.77
N VAL A 379 13.85 -6.51 -24.01
CA VAL A 379 14.05 -7.21 -25.29
C VAL A 379 13.42 -6.47 -26.47
N ASN A 380 12.18 -6.00 -26.31
CA ASN A 380 11.44 -5.32 -27.37
C ASN A 380 12.05 -3.96 -27.73
N ARG A 381 12.71 -3.30 -26.78
CA ARG A 381 13.27 -1.97 -26.94
C ARG A 381 14.75 -1.97 -27.34
N LEU A 382 15.44 -3.10 -27.30
CA LEU A 382 16.81 -3.19 -27.78
C LEU A 382 16.90 -3.24 -29.31
N THR A 383 17.94 -2.62 -29.87
CA THR A 383 18.41 -2.90 -31.23
C THR A 383 18.98 -4.32 -31.31
N PRO A 384 19.04 -4.96 -32.49
CA PRO A 384 19.75 -6.22 -32.64
C PRO A 384 21.22 -6.08 -32.20
N GLY A 385 21.65 -6.91 -31.26
CA GLY A 385 22.98 -6.79 -30.64
C GLY A 385 23.12 -5.73 -29.54
N GLY A 386 22.08 -4.95 -29.25
CA GLY A 386 22.07 -3.96 -28.17
C GLY A 386 22.22 -4.60 -26.78
N LEU A 387 22.67 -3.80 -25.81
CA LEU A 387 23.08 -4.23 -24.47
C LEU A 387 21.98 -4.04 -23.43
N ALA A 388 21.68 -5.08 -22.66
CA ALA A 388 20.89 -4.99 -21.43
C ALA A 388 21.82 -4.97 -20.22
N VAL A 389 21.65 -3.98 -19.34
CA VAL A 389 22.38 -3.87 -18.07
C VAL A 389 21.36 -3.93 -16.93
N ILE A 390 21.33 -5.07 -16.23
CA ILE A 390 20.32 -5.36 -15.22
C ILE A 390 21.02 -5.59 -13.89
N SER A 391 20.52 -5.02 -12.79
CA SER A 391 21.00 -5.40 -11.46
C SER A 391 19.86 -5.66 -10.50
N VAL A 392 19.96 -6.77 -9.76
CA VAL A 392 18.92 -7.24 -8.84
C VAL A 392 19.47 -7.45 -7.44
N MET A 393 18.62 -7.40 -6.42
CA MET A 393 19.01 -7.68 -5.05
C MET A 393 19.43 -9.15 -4.86
N ASN A 394 20.50 -9.34 -4.10
CA ASN A 394 21.13 -10.64 -3.88
C ASN A 394 20.40 -11.47 -2.81
N MET A 395 19.76 -12.56 -3.23
CA MET A 395 19.08 -13.51 -2.33
C MET A 395 20.05 -14.25 -1.42
N HIS A 396 21.25 -14.62 -1.90
CA HIS A 396 22.20 -15.40 -1.08
C HIS A 396 22.64 -14.63 0.17
N ARG A 397 22.93 -13.33 0.03
CA ARG A 397 23.19 -12.45 1.18
C ARG A 397 21.97 -12.33 2.09
N THR A 398 20.79 -12.21 1.48
CA THR A 398 19.53 -12.01 2.21
C THR A 398 19.23 -13.22 3.09
N GLU A 399 19.29 -14.42 2.51
CA GLU A 399 19.12 -15.68 3.21
C GLU A 399 20.23 -15.94 4.20
N HIS A 400 21.48 -15.56 3.92
CA HIS A 400 22.56 -15.75 4.89
C HIS A 400 22.32 -14.94 6.18
N ASN A 401 21.85 -13.70 6.05
CA ASN A 401 21.72 -12.78 7.19
C ASN A 401 20.35 -12.82 7.87
N ALA A 402 19.29 -13.36 7.25
CA ALA A 402 17.92 -13.19 7.75
C ALA A 402 17.76 -13.64 9.21
N LEU A 403 17.03 -12.87 10.01
CA LEU A 403 16.60 -13.29 11.35
C LEU A 403 15.20 -13.91 11.32
N PHE A 404 14.36 -13.51 10.36
CA PHE A 404 13.00 -14.00 10.19
C PHE A 404 12.88 -14.84 8.92
N ARG A 405 12.50 -16.11 9.09
CA ARG A 405 12.20 -17.05 8.00
C ARG A 405 10.95 -17.84 8.38
N ALA A 406 9.95 -17.83 7.52
CA ALA A 406 8.71 -18.57 7.73
C ALA A 406 8.01 -18.84 6.41
N SER A 407 7.17 -19.86 6.35
CA SER A 407 6.20 -20.03 5.26
C SER A 407 4.96 -19.22 5.63
N LEU A 408 4.71 -18.08 4.95
CA LEU A 408 3.52 -17.26 5.23
C LEU A 408 2.23 -17.93 4.76
N ARG A 409 2.33 -18.93 3.87
CA ARG A 409 1.24 -19.82 3.50
C ARG A 409 0.76 -20.66 4.69
N ASP A 410 1.68 -21.04 5.58
CA ASP A 410 1.39 -21.94 6.71
C ASP A 410 1.27 -21.18 8.05
N ASN A 411 2.03 -20.08 8.21
CA ASN A 411 2.10 -19.28 9.44
C ASN A 411 2.03 -17.77 9.11
N PRO A 412 0.88 -17.28 8.61
CA PRO A 412 0.72 -15.89 8.17
C PRO A 412 0.94 -14.85 9.30
N GLU A 413 0.79 -15.26 10.56
CA GLU A 413 1.05 -14.40 11.73
C GLU A 413 2.52 -14.00 11.90
N GLU A 414 3.47 -14.73 11.32
CA GLU A 414 4.90 -14.42 11.44
C GLU A 414 5.24 -13.04 10.83
N LEU A 415 4.48 -12.60 9.82
CA LEU A 415 4.68 -11.27 9.24
C LEU A 415 4.45 -10.15 10.28
N PHE A 416 3.53 -10.33 11.22
CA PHE A 416 3.22 -9.33 12.25
C PHE A 416 4.28 -9.28 13.36
N ARG A 417 5.16 -10.29 13.45
CA ARG A 417 6.32 -10.28 14.36
C ARG A 417 7.48 -9.47 13.81
N LEU A 418 7.46 -9.18 12.50
CA LEU A 418 8.46 -8.34 11.88
C LEU A 418 8.30 -6.91 12.42
N PRO A 419 9.35 -6.32 13.03
CA PRO A 419 9.29 -4.96 13.52
C PRO A 419 9.25 -3.96 12.34
N PRO A 420 8.53 -2.84 12.49
CA PRO A 420 8.55 -1.80 11.47
C PRO A 420 9.92 -1.13 11.40
N SER A 421 10.28 -0.66 10.21
CA SER A 421 11.54 0.02 9.93
C SER A 421 11.29 1.35 9.23
N SER A 422 12.13 2.35 9.45
CA SER A 422 12.15 3.59 8.65
C SER A 422 13.21 3.53 7.56
N THR A 423 13.54 2.33 7.08
CA THR A 423 14.67 2.09 6.16
C THR A 423 14.50 2.90 4.90
N MET A 424 13.33 2.81 4.29
CA MET A 424 12.99 3.54 3.05
C MET A 424 12.95 5.06 3.22
N GLU A 425 12.62 5.57 4.41
CA GLU A 425 12.59 7.01 4.71
C GLU A 425 13.97 7.58 5.08
N SER A 426 14.87 6.78 5.66
CA SER A 426 16.09 7.29 6.32
C SER A 426 17.42 6.79 5.78
N SER A 427 17.55 5.49 5.46
CA SER A 427 18.88 4.86 5.26
C SER A 427 19.04 4.12 3.94
N GLY A 428 17.93 3.69 3.35
CA GLY A 428 17.89 2.78 2.21
C GLY A 428 18.45 1.38 2.47
N ASN A 429 18.94 1.04 3.67
CA ASN A 429 19.59 -0.24 3.90
C ASN A 429 18.62 -1.44 4.02
N VAL A 430 18.01 -1.83 2.90
CA VAL A 430 17.06 -2.96 2.76
C VAL A 430 17.63 -4.35 3.07
N PHE A 431 18.90 -4.44 3.48
CA PHE A 431 19.58 -5.67 3.89
C PHE A 431 19.80 -5.76 5.41
N ASP A 432 19.18 -4.89 6.21
CA ASP A 432 19.20 -5.03 7.67
C ASP A 432 18.30 -6.20 8.11
N PRO A 433 18.88 -7.28 8.66
CA PRO A 433 18.13 -8.52 8.89
C PRO A 433 17.13 -8.44 10.03
N ARG A 434 17.10 -7.33 10.78
CA ARG A 434 16.07 -7.05 11.78
C ARG A 434 14.72 -6.68 11.15
N TYR A 435 14.71 -6.26 9.88
CA TYR A 435 13.57 -5.58 9.27
C TYR A 435 13.06 -6.24 7.99
N TYR A 436 13.50 -7.46 7.69
CA TYR A 436 12.90 -8.26 6.61
C TYR A 436 12.64 -9.71 7.03
N LEU A 437 11.60 -10.29 6.43
CA LEU A 437 11.24 -11.71 6.50
C LEU A 437 11.43 -12.34 5.13
N VAL A 438 12.07 -13.50 5.09
CA VAL A 438 12.17 -14.33 3.87
C VAL A 438 11.10 -15.41 3.93
N ASP A 439 10.19 -15.40 2.95
CA ASP A 439 9.19 -16.46 2.84
C ASP A 439 9.83 -17.73 2.28
N SER A 440 9.87 -18.79 3.08
CA SER A 440 10.52 -20.05 2.73
C SER A 440 9.77 -20.84 1.64
N TYR A 441 8.50 -20.49 1.37
CA TYR A 441 7.71 -21.14 0.32
C TYR A 441 7.88 -20.43 -1.03
N SER A 442 7.70 -19.11 -1.07
CA SER A 442 7.69 -18.34 -2.32
C SER A 442 9.04 -17.71 -2.68
N GLY A 443 9.96 -17.58 -1.71
CA GLY A 443 11.20 -16.81 -1.85
C GLY A 443 10.98 -15.29 -1.93
N VAL A 444 9.76 -14.80 -1.72
CA VAL A 444 9.46 -13.36 -1.62
C VAL A 444 9.99 -12.82 -0.31
N VAL A 445 10.55 -11.61 -0.36
CA VAL A 445 11.03 -10.90 0.82
C VAL A 445 10.01 -9.85 1.22
N TYR A 446 9.67 -9.81 2.51
CA TYR A 446 8.70 -8.91 3.09
C TYR A 446 9.41 -7.93 4.02
N ARG A 447 9.13 -6.63 3.88
CA ARG A 447 9.62 -5.59 4.77
C ARG A 447 8.46 -4.76 5.29
N ARG A 448 8.45 -4.49 6.58
CA ARG A 448 7.46 -3.60 7.22
C ARG A 448 8.08 -2.21 7.34
N GLU A 449 7.58 -1.27 6.55
CA GLU A 449 8.15 0.07 6.40
C GLU A 449 7.19 1.12 6.97
N GLN A 450 7.70 1.92 7.89
CA GLN A 450 7.01 3.01 8.56
C GLN A 450 7.53 4.33 8.00
N PHE A 451 6.60 5.13 7.49
CA PHE A 451 6.83 6.51 7.08
C PHE A 451 6.21 7.41 8.14
N SER A 452 6.98 8.37 8.63
CA SER A 452 6.61 9.21 9.76
C SER A 452 6.90 10.69 9.53
N ARG A 453 7.66 11.03 8.49
CA ARG A 453 8.03 12.41 8.14
C ARG A 453 7.06 13.01 7.13
N GLY A 454 7.03 14.34 7.10
CA GLY A 454 6.19 15.14 6.23
C GLY A 454 4.96 15.69 6.95
N GLU A 455 4.05 16.30 6.19
CA GLU A 455 2.79 16.86 6.71
C GLU A 455 1.65 15.82 6.76
N GLN A 456 1.91 14.58 6.31
CA GLN A 456 0.93 13.51 6.27
C GLN A 456 1.07 12.60 7.49
N LEU A 457 -0.04 11.98 7.90
CA LEU A 457 -0.06 11.01 8.99
C LEU A 457 0.94 9.88 8.79
N PRO A 458 1.54 9.36 9.88
CA PRO A 458 2.37 8.18 9.81
C PRO A 458 1.63 7.04 9.11
N THR A 459 2.30 6.36 8.18
CA THR A 459 1.72 5.22 7.48
C THR A 459 2.68 4.05 7.50
N GLU A 460 2.10 2.87 7.60
CA GLU A 460 2.85 1.63 7.59
C GLU A 460 2.42 0.77 6.41
N ILE A 461 3.43 0.28 5.68
CA ILE A 461 3.24 -0.54 4.50
C ILE A 461 4.15 -1.77 4.58
N ILE A 462 3.65 -2.88 4.08
CA ILE A 462 4.45 -4.02 3.67
C ILE A 462 4.94 -3.83 2.24
N VAL A 463 6.26 -3.86 2.09
CA VAL A 463 6.94 -3.89 0.80
C VAL A 463 7.32 -5.33 0.50
N ARG A 464 7.03 -5.76 -0.72
CA ARG A 464 7.33 -7.09 -1.22
C ARG A 464 8.24 -6.97 -2.42
N ASP A 465 9.34 -7.70 -2.40
CA ASP A 465 10.29 -7.77 -3.51
C ASP A 465 10.74 -9.21 -3.74
N LYS A 466 11.07 -9.50 -4.98
CA LYS A 466 11.74 -10.73 -5.37
C LYS A 466 13.23 -10.46 -5.45
N ARG A 467 14.00 -11.20 -4.64
CA ARG A 467 15.45 -11.22 -4.72
C ARG A 467 15.89 -12.48 -5.43
N TYR A 468 17.06 -12.43 -6.05
CA TYR A 468 17.53 -13.53 -6.90
C TYR A 468 18.87 -14.08 -6.45
N THR A 469 19.05 -15.37 -6.68
CA THR A 469 20.37 -15.99 -6.78
C THR A 469 20.96 -15.73 -8.17
N ARG A 470 22.26 -15.93 -8.34
CA ARG A 470 22.91 -15.82 -9.66
C ARG A 470 22.25 -16.72 -10.70
N GLU A 471 21.90 -17.94 -10.29
CA GLU A 471 21.35 -18.97 -11.17
C GLU A 471 19.93 -18.60 -11.60
N SER A 472 19.09 -18.16 -10.66
CA SER A 472 17.69 -17.82 -10.95
C SER A 472 17.57 -16.58 -11.84
N ILE A 473 18.29 -15.50 -11.56
CA ILE A 473 18.26 -14.32 -12.46
C ILE A 473 18.83 -14.65 -13.83
N ALA A 474 19.87 -15.47 -13.90
CA ALA A 474 20.42 -15.91 -15.19
C ALA A 474 19.45 -16.81 -15.98
N SER A 475 18.62 -17.61 -15.31
CA SER A 475 17.55 -18.37 -15.97
C SER A 475 16.51 -17.42 -16.54
N LEU A 476 16.00 -16.51 -15.71
CA LEU A 476 14.95 -15.56 -16.09
C LEU A 476 15.36 -14.68 -17.26
N VAL A 477 16.61 -14.18 -17.27
CA VAL A 477 17.14 -13.38 -18.38
C VAL A 477 17.27 -14.20 -19.67
N ARG A 478 17.70 -15.46 -19.61
CA ARG A 478 17.75 -16.33 -20.81
C ARG A 478 16.36 -16.66 -21.34
N GLU A 479 15.41 -16.92 -20.44
CA GLU A 479 14.00 -17.19 -20.79
C GLU A 479 13.34 -15.99 -21.49
N SER A 480 13.78 -14.77 -21.21
CA SER A 480 13.34 -13.58 -21.94
C SER A 480 13.83 -13.52 -23.40
N GLY A 481 14.86 -14.31 -23.75
CA GLY A 481 15.49 -14.34 -25.07
C GLY A 481 16.80 -13.55 -25.19
N LEU A 482 17.32 -13.01 -24.09
CA LEU A 482 18.62 -12.32 -24.07
C LEU A 482 19.79 -13.32 -23.95
N GLU A 483 20.89 -13.01 -24.63
CA GLU A 483 22.15 -13.75 -24.50
C GLU A 483 23.01 -13.13 -23.39
N ILE A 484 23.26 -13.89 -22.32
CA ILE A 484 24.06 -13.41 -21.19
C ILE A 484 25.54 -13.35 -21.56
N LEU A 485 26.15 -12.19 -21.35
CA LEU A 485 27.59 -11.97 -21.47
C LEU A 485 28.31 -12.19 -20.15
N ASN A 486 27.70 -11.77 -19.03
CA ASN A 486 28.33 -11.78 -17.72
C ASN A 486 27.30 -11.73 -16.59
N VAL A 487 27.56 -12.43 -15.48
CA VAL A 487 26.77 -12.33 -14.24
C VAL A 487 27.71 -12.30 -13.05
N ARG A 488 27.67 -11.23 -12.25
CA ARG A 488 28.60 -11.01 -11.14
C ARG A 488 27.92 -10.56 -9.87
N TYR A 489 28.50 -10.95 -8.74
CA TYR A 489 28.12 -10.39 -7.44
C TYR A 489 28.85 -9.06 -7.26
N VAL A 490 28.12 -7.97 -7.06
CA VAL A 490 28.68 -6.62 -7.01
C VAL A 490 28.12 -5.80 -5.85
N ARG A 491 28.57 -4.54 -5.78
CA ARG A 491 27.94 -3.48 -4.99
C ARG A 491 28.05 -2.17 -5.76
N ALA A 492 27.18 -1.22 -5.44
CA ALA A 492 27.27 0.17 -5.88
C ALA A 492 28.73 0.70 -5.93
N GLY A 493 29.11 1.22 -7.10
CA GLY A 493 30.43 1.78 -7.42
C GLY A 493 31.55 0.77 -7.68
N GLN A 494 31.26 -0.53 -7.70
CA GLN A 494 32.25 -1.60 -7.92
C GLN A 494 31.73 -2.66 -8.90
N PHE A 495 31.24 -2.23 -10.07
CA PHE A 495 30.73 -3.14 -11.11
C PHE A 495 31.84 -3.95 -11.79
N ASP A 496 33.07 -3.45 -11.75
CA ASP A 496 34.28 -4.08 -12.28
C ASP A 496 34.79 -5.26 -11.44
N LYS A 497 34.36 -5.35 -10.17
CA LYS A 497 34.91 -6.27 -9.19
C LYS A 497 33.90 -7.34 -8.76
N GLU A 498 34.28 -8.61 -8.88
CA GLU A 498 33.55 -9.73 -8.29
C GLU A 498 33.68 -9.68 -6.76
N ILE A 499 32.54 -9.77 -6.08
CA ILE A 499 32.43 -9.68 -4.63
C ILE A 499 31.94 -11.02 -4.09
N ASP A 500 32.45 -11.38 -2.91
CA ASP A 500 31.97 -12.54 -2.17
C ASP A 500 30.41 -12.53 -2.06
N PRO A 501 29.74 -13.66 -2.38
CA PRO A 501 28.27 -13.74 -2.45
C PRO A 501 27.54 -13.30 -1.19
N VAL A 502 28.08 -13.51 0.01
CA VAL A 502 27.40 -13.08 1.26
C VAL A 502 27.66 -11.61 1.59
N LYS A 503 28.67 -10.99 0.96
CA LYS A 503 29.02 -9.57 1.11
C LYS A 503 28.48 -8.67 0.01
N ALA A 504 28.10 -9.22 -1.13
CA ALA A 504 27.53 -8.48 -2.27
C ALA A 504 26.08 -8.08 -2.00
N LYS A 505 25.69 -6.85 -2.33
CA LYS A 505 24.29 -6.40 -2.22
C LYS A 505 23.50 -6.74 -3.48
N GLU A 506 24.18 -6.77 -4.62
CA GLU A 506 23.55 -6.84 -5.92
C GLU A 506 24.17 -7.96 -6.75
N ILE A 507 23.40 -8.42 -7.74
CA ILE A 507 23.87 -9.24 -8.85
C ILE A 507 23.73 -8.40 -10.10
N LEU A 508 24.84 -8.12 -10.78
CA LEU A 508 24.86 -7.44 -12.07
C LEU A 508 24.83 -8.47 -13.19
N VAL A 509 23.87 -8.34 -14.09
CA VAL A 509 23.73 -9.12 -15.31
C VAL A 509 23.96 -8.21 -16.50
N ILE A 510 24.92 -8.58 -17.33
CA ILE A 510 25.13 -7.96 -18.64
C ILE A 510 24.71 -8.97 -19.69
N ALA A 511 23.77 -8.57 -20.55
CA ALA A 511 23.25 -9.42 -21.62
C ALA A 511 23.11 -8.61 -22.91
N ARG A 512 22.89 -9.29 -24.02
CA ARG A 512 22.67 -8.67 -25.32
C ARG A 512 21.42 -9.21 -26.00
N SER A 513 20.79 -8.39 -26.83
CA SER A 513 19.80 -8.89 -27.78
C SER A 513 20.49 -9.81 -28.79
N PRO A 514 19.90 -10.97 -29.14
CA PRO A 514 20.44 -11.83 -30.18
C PRO A 514 20.48 -11.08 -31.51
N VAL A 515 21.53 -11.34 -32.29
CA VAL A 515 21.63 -10.83 -33.66
C VAL A 515 20.97 -11.87 -34.55
N ILE A 516 19.75 -11.61 -35.02
CA ILE A 516 19.13 -12.46 -36.04
C ILE A 516 19.98 -12.28 -37.30
N LYS A 517 20.88 -13.24 -37.54
CA LYS A 517 21.52 -13.39 -38.85
C LYS A 517 20.40 -13.83 -39.79
N ASN A 518 19.97 -12.94 -40.68
CA ASN A 518 19.16 -13.35 -41.82
C ASN A 518 19.99 -14.40 -42.59
N VAL A 519 19.56 -15.67 -42.52
CA VAL A 519 20.11 -16.77 -43.30
C VAL A 519 19.56 -16.70 -44.71
#